data_AF-A0A972G774-F1
#
_entry.id   AF-A0A972G774-F1
#
_cell.length_a   1.000
_cell.length_b   1.000
_cell.length_c   1.000
_cell.angle_alpha   90.00
_cell.angle_beta   90.00
_cell.angle_gamma   90.00
#
_symmetry.space_group_name_H-M   'P 1'
#
loop_
_entity.id
_entity.type
_entity.pdbx_description
1 polymer ?
#
loop_
_entity_poly.entity_id
_entity_poly.type
_entity_poly.pdbx_seq_one_letter_code
_entity_poly.pdbx_strand_id
1 'polypeptide(L)'
;MTTNREMQIQLDRNGFDIGPHGADGIIGDDTRGAIRAFQAANGLPVDGVPDAAFMAALFGNAGATELEHDRMIYQGRARYPVNEVMVHTTATAADWWRGKTAAQMMAWVRALHTAPGWQGSPNGWRAEGYHGLIAPDGTRASGRPYEMIGAGCRERNRGVLHWALVPVVRVTRMGRFVDFYTEAQRISLHEVITEIASRTRLQRVSGHNDYAPKLCPGFKVISSGWMESARVA
;
A
#
# COMPACT_ATOMS: atom_id res chain seq x y z
N MET A 1 0.37 -15.25 24.09
CA MET A 1 -1.00 -14.70 24.18
C MET A 1 -0.93 -13.27 23.68
N THR A 2 -1.80 -12.91 22.74
CA THR A 2 -1.87 -11.54 22.22
C THR A 2 -2.52 -10.62 23.23
N THR A 3 -1.93 -9.46 23.47
CA THR A 3 -2.43 -8.45 24.42
C THR A 3 -3.48 -7.54 23.76
N ASN A 4 -4.39 -6.97 24.55
CA ASN A 4 -5.35 -5.95 24.07
C ASN A 4 -4.65 -4.77 23.39
N ARG A 5 -3.47 -4.42 23.88
CA ARG A 5 -2.65 -3.37 23.30
C ARG A 5 -2.17 -3.73 21.90
N GLU A 6 -1.73 -4.96 21.69
CA GLU A 6 -1.36 -5.44 20.35
C GLU A 6 -2.56 -5.48 19.40
N MET A 7 -3.77 -5.75 19.93
CA MET A 7 -5.02 -5.75 19.15
C MET A 7 -5.39 -4.36 18.68
N GLN A 8 -5.33 -3.38 19.58
CA GLN A 8 -5.52 -1.98 19.23
C GLN A 8 -4.49 -1.50 18.20
N ILE A 9 -3.21 -1.87 18.38
CA ILE A 9 -2.16 -1.55 17.39
C ILE A 9 -2.52 -2.14 16.02
N GLN A 10 -2.99 -3.38 15.95
CA GLN A 10 -3.38 -3.97 14.67
C GLN A 10 -4.64 -3.34 14.09
N LEU A 11 -5.64 -2.99 14.90
CA LEU A 11 -6.82 -2.26 14.42
C LEU A 11 -6.43 -0.92 13.78
N ASP A 12 -5.62 -0.11 14.48
CA ASP A 12 -5.14 1.18 13.97
C ASP A 12 -4.30 1.02 12.69
N ARG A 13 -3.42 0.00 12.64
CA ARG A 13 -2.66 -0.33 11.43
C ARG A 13 -3.53 -0.77 10.26
N ASN A 14 -4.64 -1.45 10.53
CA ASN A 14 -5.63 -1.83 9.54
C ASN A 14 -6.58 -0.67 9.17
N GLY A 15 -6.37 0.53 9.74
CA GLY A 15 -7.14 1.74 9.43
C GLY A 15 -8.43 1.89 10.23
N PHE A 16 -8.62 1.08 11.28
CA PHE A 16 -9.77 1.18 12.17
C PHE A 16 -9.41 2.07 13.35
N ASP A 17 -10.02 3.26 13.40
CA ASP A 17 -9.75 4.28 14.42
C ASP A 17 -10.13 3.77 15.82
N ILE A 18 -9.12 3.61 16.68
CA ILE A 18 -9.25 3.15 18.06
C ILE A 18 -9.44 4.31 19.06
N GLY A 19 -9.61 5.54 18.57
CA GLY A 19 -9.86 6.72 19.37
C GLY A 19 -8.59 7.43 19.88
N PRO A 20 -8.77 8.57 20.57
CA PRO A 20 -7.68 9.48 20.92
C PRO A 20 -6.69 8.91 21.93
N HIS A 21 -7.08 7.90 22.72
CA HIS A 21 -6.22 7.25 23.71
C HIS A 21 -5.22 6.27 23.06
N GLY A 22 -5.45 5.89 21.80
CA GLY A 22 -4.58 4.98 21.08
C GLY A 22 -4.51 3.59 21.72
N ALA A 23 -3.40 2.88 21.50
CA ALA A 23 -3.22 1.52 22.00
C ALA A 23 -2.74 1.51 23.47
N ASP A 24 -3.69 1.69 24.38
CA ASP A 24 -3.51 1.76 25.84
C ASP A 24 -3.77 0.42 26.56
N GLY A 25 -4.27 -0.59 25.84
CA GLY A 25 -4.66 -1.91 26.34
C GLY A 25 -6.10 -1.99 26.89
N ILE A 26 -6.85 -0.89 26.86
CA ILE A 26 -8.21 -0.79 27.42
C ILE A 26 -9.24 -0.91 26.29
N ILE A 27 -10.11 -1.92 26.38
CA ILE A 27 -11.21 -2.10 25.42
C ILE A 27 -12.39 -1.20 25.82
N GLY A 28 -12.25 0.10 25.53
CA GLY A 28 -13.30 1.12 25.66
C GLY A 28 -14.20 1.22 24.42
N ASP A 29 -15.12 2.19 24.43
CA ASP A 29 -16.11 2.38 23.37
C ASP A 29 -15.47 2.63 22.00
N ASP A 30 -14.38 3.39 21.93
CA ASP A 30 -13.65 3.64 20.69
C ASP A 30 -13.04 2.36 20.13
N THR A 31 -12.38 1.56 20.98
CA THR A 31 -11.83 0.26 20.57
C THR A 31 -12.94 -0.71 20.13
N ARG A 32 -14.09 -0.72 20.81
CA ARG A 32 -15.25 -1.53 20.38
C ARG A 32 -15.83 -1.03 19.06
N GLY A 33 -15.83 0.28 18.83
CA GLY A 33 -16.18 0.89 17.55
C GLY A 33 -15.25 0.40 16.44
N ALA A 34 -13.93 0.42 16.68
CA ALA A 34 -12.93 -0.10 15.76
C ALA A 34 -13.12 -1.60 15.46
N ILE A 35 -13.39 -2.41 16.49
CA ILE A 35 -13.68 -3.85 16.34
C ILE A 35 -14.91 -4.06 15.45
N ARG A 36 -16.01 -3.34 15.69
CA ARG A 36 -17.23 -3.45 14.86
C ARG A 36 -16.98 -3.06 13.43
N ALA A 37 -16.24 -1.97 13.21
CA ALA A 37 -15.88 -1.54 11.87
C ALA A 37 -15.02 -2.60 11.16
N PHE A 38 -14.06 -3.21 11.85
CA PHE A 38 -13.28 -4.33 11.34
C PHE A 38 -14.16 -5.53 11.01
N GLN A 39 -15.05 -5.94 11.92
CA GLN A 39 -15.95 -7.07 11.72
C GLN A 39 -16.84 -6.87 10.50
N ALA A 40 -17.45 -5.68 10.36
CA ALA A 40 -18.29 -5.33 9.22
C ALA A 40 -17.51 -5.36 7.89
N ALA A 41 -16.27 -4.86 7.89
CA ALA A 41 -15.42 -4.85 6.71
C ALA A 41 -14.94 -6.26 6.30
N ASN A 42 -14.90 -7.21 7.22
CA ASN A 42 -14.38 -8.57 7.00
C ASN A 42 -15.46 -9.66 7.02
N GLY A 43 -16.75 -9.28 6.96
CA GLY A 43 -17.87 -10.25 6.92
C GLY A 43 -18.03 -11.08 8.20
N LEU A 44 -17.55 -10.59 9.33
CA LEU A 44 -17.71 -11.22 10.64
C LEU A 44 -19.00 -10.72 11.33
N PRO A 45 -19.52 -11.46 12.34
CA PRO A 45 -20.57 -10.93 13.21
C PRO A 45 -20.16 -9.59 13.83
N VAL A 46 -21.01 -8.56 13.68
CA VAL A 46 -20.70 -7.18 14.10
C VAL A 46 -21.19 -6.94 15.53
N ASP A 47 -20.52 -7.55 16.50
CA ASP A 47 -20.89 -7.44 17.92
C ASP A 47 -19.94 -6.54 18.74
N GLY A 48 -18.75 -6.23 18.21
CA GLY A 48 -17.72 -5.47 18.90
C GLY A 48 -16.98 -6.27 19.97
N VAL A 49 -17.02 -7.60 19.86
CA VAL A 49 -16.34 -8.54 20.76
C VAL A 49 -15.09 -9.08 20.06
N PRO A 50 -13.90 -8.98 20.68
CA PRO A 50 -12.69 -9.53 20.10
C PRO A 50 -12.59 -11.04 20.34
N ASP A 51 -13.51 -11.79 19.75
CA ASP A 51 -13.58 -13.25 19.86
C ASP A 51 -12.46 -13.95 19.09
N ALA A 52 -12.41 -15.28 19.14
CA ALA A 52 -11.36 -16.05 18.48
C ALA A 52 -11.36 -15.86 16.95
N ALA A 53 -12.52 -15.71 16.33
CA ALA A 53 -12.63 -15.50 14.88
C ALA A 53 -12.14 -14.10 14.48
N PHE A 54 -12.53 -13.08 15.23
CA PHE A 54 -12.01 -11.73 15.11
C PHE A 54 -10.49 -11.69 15.33
N MET A 55 -9.98 -12.29 16.41
CA MET A 55 -8.54 -12.29 16.69
C MET A 55 -7.77 -13.04 15.60
N ALA A 56 -8.32 -14.14 15.06
CA ALA A 56 -7.73 -14.85 13.93
C ALA A 56 -7.73 -14.01 12.65
N ALA A 57 -8.81 -13.28 12.37
CA ALA A 57 -8.90 -12.39 11.20
C ALA A 57 -8.03 -11.14 11.33
N LEU A 58 -7.95 -10.54 12.52
CA LEU A 58 -7.20 -9.31 12.81
C LEU A 58 -5.69 -9.54 12.83
N PHE A 59 -5.25 -10.70 13.32
CA PHE A 59 -3.84 -11.04 13.48
C PHE A 59 -3.35 -12.14 12.54
N GLY A 60 -4.21 -12.58 11.62
CA GLY A 60 -3.86 -13.56 10.60
C GLY A 60 -3.13 -14.75 11.20
N ASN A 61 -3.66 -15.37 12.25
CA ASN A 61 -2.80 -16.21 13.08
C ASN A 61 -2.46 -17.56 12.41
N ALA A 62 -1.15 -17.79 12.31
CA ALA A 62 -0.47 -19.08 12.45
C ALA A 62 -0.84 -20.20 11.46
N GLY A 63 -0.75 -19.86 10.18
CA GLY A 63 -0.79 -20.82 9.10
C GLY A 63 -0.54 -20.12 7.79
N ALA A 64 0.56 -19.37 7.70
CA ALA A 64 1.05 -18.91 6.41
C ALA A 64 1.48 -20.16 5.63
N THR A 65 0.54 -20.86 5.03
CA THR A 65 0.83 -21.40 3.71
C THR A 65 1.17 -20.15 2.90
N GLU A 66 2.46 -19.98 2.57
CA GLU A 66 2.83 -19.29 1.34
C GLU A 66 1.74 -19.57 0.31
N LEU A 67 1.28 -18.58 -0.45
CA LEU A 67 0.45 -18.85 -1.62
C LEU A 67 1.18 -19.95 -2.40
N GLU A 68 0.72 -21.20 -2.29
CA GLU A 68 1.45 -22.37 -2.77
C GLU A 68 1.27 -22.39 -4.27
N HIS A 69 2.07 -21.57 -4.94
CA HIS A 69 2.17 -21.54 -6.38
C HIS A 69 3.64 -21.37 -6.79
N ASP A 70 3.96 -21.89 -7.97
CA ASP A 70 5.26 -21.73 -8.61
C ASP A 70 5.34 -20.46 -9.51
N ARG A 71 4.24 -19.70 -9.58
CA ARG A 71 4.18 -18.47 -10.38
C ARG A 71 5.20 -17.45 -9.90
N MET A 72 5.93 -16.90 -10.86
CA MET A 72 6.93 -15.88 -10.59
C MET A 72 7.03 -14.92 -11.77
N ILE A 73 6.92 -13.63 -11.49
CA ILE A 73 7.23 -12.56 -12.44
C ILE A 73 8.71 -12.24 -12.34
N TYR A 74 9.34 -12.04 -13.49
CA TYR A 74 10.77 -11.72 -13.59
C TYR A 74 10.97 -10.41 -14.35
N GLN A 75 11.80 -9.54 -13.81
CA GLN A 75 12.12 -8.24 -14.40
C GLN A 75 13.41 -8.26 -15.22
N GLY A 76 13.31 -7.74 -16.44
CA GLY A 76 14.43 -7.51 -17.35
C GLY A 76 15.11 -8.79 -17.85
N ARG A 77 16.14 -8.62 -18.70
CA ARG A 77 16.87 -9.74 -19.31
C ARG A 77 17.57 -10.64 -18.29
N ALA A 78 18.03 -10.06 -17.19
CA ALA A 78 18.68 -10.80 -16.09
C ALA A 78 17.68 -11.55 -15.20
N ARG A 79 16.37 -11.46 -15.48
CA ARG A 79 15.31 -12.16 -14.77
C ARG A 79 15.37 -11.98 -13.26
N TYR A 80 15.31 -10.74 -12.79
CA TYR A 80 15.22 -10.48 -11.35
C TYR A 80 13.84 -10.91 -10.84
N PRO A 81 13.74 -11.84 -9.86
CA PRO A 81 12.45 -12.24 -9.32
C PRO A 81 11.79 -11.04 -8.63
N VAL A 82 10.51 -10.81 -8.93
CA VAL A 82 9.72 -9.83 -8.21
C VAL A 82 9.39 -10.37 -6.83
N ASN A 83 9.81 -9.66 -5.78
CA ASN A 83 9.57 -10.05 -4.39
C ASN A 83 9.20 -8.87 -3.48
N GLU A 84 9.09 -7.65 -4.02
CA GLU A 84 8.76 -6.45 -3.25
C GLU A 84 7.78 -5.55 -4.00
N VAL A 85 6.79 -5.01 -3.27
CA VAL A 85 5.97 -3.88 -3.71
C VAL A 85 6.39 -2.65 -2.91
N MET A 86 6.72 -1.57 -3.59
CA MET A 86 7.05 -0.30 -2.97
C MET A 86 5.97 0.73 -3.25
N VAL A 87 5.40 1.28 -2.18
CA VAL A 87 4.37 2.31 -2.21
C VAL A 87 5.02 3.69 -2.31
N HIS A 88 4.54 4.49 -3.25
CA HIS A 88 4.94 5.86 -3.51
C HIS A 88 3.76 6.82 -3.39
N THR A 89 4.06 8.12 -3.43
CA THR A 89 3.09 9.20 -3.63
C THR A 89 3.49 10.04 -4.83
N THR A 90 2.53 10.59 -5.57
CA THR A 90 2.81 11.50 -6.69
C THR A 90 3.28 12.88 -6.26
N ALA A 91 3.20 13.21 -4.97
CA ALA A 91 3.56 14.52 -4.41
C ALA A 91 2.80 15.71 -5.04
N THR A 92 1.58 15.46 -5.56
CA THR A 92 0.73 16.47 -6.18
C THR A 92 0.03 17.36 -5.14
N ALA A 93 -0.58 18.46 -5.59
CA ALA A 93 -1.50 19.25 -4.77
C ALA A 93 -2.77 18.44 -4.44
N ALA A 94 -3.47 18.84 -3.37
CA ALA A 94 -4.66 18.18 -2.83
C ALA A 94 -5.82 18.06 -3.83
N ASP A 95 -5.96 19.04 -4.72
CA ASP A 95 -7.02 19.17 -5.70
C ASP A 95 -6.61 18.81 -7.13
N TRP A 96 -5.32 18.49 -7.35
CA TRP A 96 -4.76 18.24 -8.68
C TRP A 96 -5.49 17.12 -9.44
N TRP A 97 -6.00 16.12 -8.73
CA TRP A 97 -6.69 14.97 -9.30
C TRP A 97 -8.11 15.27 -9.80
N ARG A 98 -8.71 16.39 -9.39
CA ARG A 98 -10.11 16.70 -9.69
C ARG A 98 -10.33 16.80 -11.21
N GLY A 99 -11.39 16.14 -11.67
CA GLY A 99 -11.77 16.09 -13.09
C GLY A 99 -10.82 15.26 -13.97
N LYS A 100 -9.92 14.44 -13.39
CA LYS A 100 -9.04 13.54 -14.14
C LYS A 100 -9.40 12.09 -13.87
N THR A 101 -9.29 11.25 -14.89
CA THR A 101 -9.30 9.79 -14.72
C THR A 101 -7.92 9.31 -14.26
N ALA A 102 -7.84 8.12 -13.66
CA ALA A 102 -6.56 7.50 -13.32
C ALA A 102 -5.62 7.40 -14.54
N ALA A 103 -6.17 7.11 -15.73
CA ALA A 103 -5.40 7.04 -16.97
C ALA A 103 -4.80 8.40 -17.35
N GLN A 104 -5.56 9.50 -17.22
CA GLN A 104 -5.04 10.86 -17.43
C GLN A 104 -3.97 11.23 -16.40
N MET A 105 -4.14 10.81 -15.14
CA MET A 105 -3.13 11.02 -14.10
C MET A 105 -1.84 10.27 -14.41
N MET A 106 -1.92 9.01 -14.84
CA MET A 106 -0.73 8.24 -15.25
C MET A 106 -0.07 8.82 -16.51
N ALA A 107 -0.85 9.26 -17.49
CA ALA A 107 -0.33 9.93 -18.68
C ALA A 107 0.44 11.21 -18.32
N TRP A 108 -0.03 11.98 -17.33
CA TRP A 108 0.70 13.13 -16.80
C TRP A 108 2.01 12.72 -16.12
N VAL A 109 2.00 11.66 -15.29
CA VAL A 109 3.22 11.13 -14.66
C VAL A 109 4.24 10.71 -15.72
N ARG A 110 3.78 10.03 -16.78
CA ARG A 110 4.64 9.66 -17.91
C ARG A 110 5.24 10.89 -18.56
N ALA A 111 4.42 11.88 -18.93
CA ALA A 111 4.88 13.11 -19.56
C ALA A 111 5.95 13.83 -18.72
N LEU A 112 5.73 13.92 -17.39
CA LEU A 112 6.71 14.49 -16.46
C LEU A 112 8.01 13.69 -16.44
N HIS A 113 7.93 12.37 -16.32
CA HIS A 113 9.08 11.48 -16.21
C HIS A 113 9.91 11.40 -17.50
N THR A 114 9.27 11.56 -18.66
CA THR A 114 9.94 11.55 -19.97
C THR A 114 10.41 12.93 -20.41
N ALA A 115 10.12 13.98 -19.66
CA ALA A 115 10.55 15.34 -19.99
C ALA A 115 12.08 15.49 -19.81
N PRO A 116 12.76 16.22 -20.72
CA PRO A 116 14.14 16.63 -20.55
C PRO A 116 14.40 17.30 -19.19
N GLY A 117 15.52 16.96 -18.56
CA GLY A 117 15.91 17.46 -17.24
C GLY A 117 15.26 16.74 -16.05
N TRP A 118 14.30 15.84 -16.27
CA TRP A 118 13.65 15.12 -15.17
C TRP A 118 14.64 14.34 -14.30
N GLN A 119 14.69 14.68 -13.01
CA GLN A 119 15.62 14.12 -12.02
C GLN A 119 17.07 14.03 -12.54
N GLY A 120 17.52 15.07 -13.24
CA GLY A 120 18.89 15.16 -13.77
C GLY A 120 19.15 14.31 -15.02
N SER A 121 18.13 13.67 -15.60
CA SER A 121 18.27 13.03 -16.92
C SER A 121 18.14 14.08 -18.02
N PRO A 122 19.18 14.34 -18.84
CA PRO A 122 19.12 15.35 -19.90
C PRO A 122 17.96 15.12 -20.88
N ASN A 123 17.64 13.86 -21.16
CA ASN A 123 16.61 13.46 -22.11
C ASN A 123 15.32 12.95 -21.43
N GLY A 124 15.21 13.07 -20.11
CA GLY A 124 14.17 12.40 -19.34
C GLY A 124 14.37 10.88 -19.29
N TRP A 125 13.41 10.18 -18.69
CA TRP A 125 13.40 8.71 -18.68
C TRP A 125 12.68 8.16 -19.92
N ARG A 126 12.82 6.85 -20.18
CA ARG A 126 12.16 6.20 -21.34
C ARG A 126 10.65 5.97 -21.14
N ALA A 127 10.20 6.00 -19.89
CA ALA A 127 8.82 5.80 -19.45
C ALA A 127 8.68 6.25 -17.99
N GLU A 128 7.45 6.33 -17.49
CA GLU A 128 7.10 6.56 -16.09
C GLU A 128 7.85 5.62 -15.13
N GLY A 129 8.33 6.08 -13.97
CA GLY A 129 9.07 5.20 -13.04
C GLY A 129 8.22 4.15 -12.31
N TYR A 130 6.89 4.23 -12.40
CA TYR A 130 5.95 3.39 -11.67
C TYR A 130 5.34 2.30 -12.55
N HIS A 131 4.94 1.20 -11.94
CA HIS A 131 4.21 0.10 -12.57
C HIS A 131 2.70 0.32 -12.52
N GLY A 132 2.22 1.08 -11.53
CA GLY A 132 0.82 1.46 -11.43
C GLY A 132 0.61 2.70 -10.58
N LEU A 133 -0.60 3.24 -10.67
CA LEU A 133 -1.09 4.39 -9.92
C LEU A 133 -2.51 4.13 -9.43
N ILE A 134 -2.84 4.62 -8.23
CA ILE A 134 -4.19 4.56 -7.66
C ILE A 134 -4.70 5.98 -7.42
N ALA A 135 -5.79 6.33 -8.10
CA ALA A 135 -6.48 7.60 -7.97
C ALA A 135 -7.32 7.67 -6.67
N PRO A 136 -7.76 8.85 -6.22
CA PRO A 136 -8.50 9.00 -4.97
C PRO A 136 -9.84 8.25 -4.87
N ASP A 137 -10.45 7.92 -6.00
CA ASP A 137 -11.67 7.11 -6.06
C ASP A 137 -11.38 5.59 -6.04
N GLY A 138 -10.11 5.18 -5.89
CA GLY A 138 -9.67 3.79 -5.91
C GLY A 138 -9.39 3.24 -7.31
N THR A 139 -9.71 3.98 -8.38
CA THR A 139 -9.45 3.53 -9.74
C THR A 139 -7.95 3.42 -10.02
N ARG A 140 -7.55 2.36 -10.73
CA ARG A 140 -6.15 2.05 -11.03
C ARG A 140 -5.79 2.42 -12.46
N ALA A 141 -4.55 2.85 -12.66
CA ALA A 141 -3.96 2.98 -13.99
C ALA A 141 -2.65 2.22 -14.08
N SER A 142 -2.47 1.49 -15.18
CA SER A 142 -1.22 0.78 -15.49
C SER A 142 -0.15 1.75 -15.97
N GLY A 143 1.08 1.56 -15.51
CA GLY A 143 2.27 2.25 -15.98
C GLY A 143 3.21 1.26 -16.69
N ARG A 144 4.45 1.14 -16.20
CA ARG A 144 5.41 0.16 -16.74
C ARG A 144 4.88 -1.27 -16.59
N PRO A 145 5.08 -2.13 -17.60
CA PRO A 145 4.83 -3.57 -17.47
C PRO A 145 5.62 -4.16 -16.32
N TYR A 146 5.05 -5.15 -15.62
CA TYR A 146 5.67 -5.77 -14.44
C TYR A 146 6.99 -6.49 -14.75
N GLU A 147 7.21 -6.90 -16.00
CA GLU A 147 8.43 -7.52 -16.51
C GLU A 147 9.55 -6.50 -16.78
N MET A 148 9.26 -5.20 -16.72
CA MET A 148 10.24 -4.13 -16.88
C MET A 148 10.77 -3.69 -15.52
N ILE A 149 12.07 -3.40 -15.43
CA ILE A 149 12.63 -2.78 -14.23
C ILE A 149 12.07 -1.35 -14.10
N GLY A 150 11.56 -1.01 -12.91
CA GLY A 150 11.05 0.31 -12.60
C GLY A 150 12.13 1.38 -12.46
N ALA A 151 11.71 2.59 -12.10
CA ALA A 151 12.61 3.70 -11.78
C ALA A 151 12.10 4.52 -10.58
N GLY A 152 11.39 3.87 -9.66
CA GLY A 152 10.71 4.53 -8.54
C GLY A 152 11.63 4.83 -7.36
N CYS A 153 12.68 4.06 -7.14
CA CYS A 153 13.65 4.26 -6.05
C CYS A 153 15.06 3.98 -6.54
N ARG A 154 15.91 5.02 -6.55
CA ARG A 154 17.32 4.89 -6.93
C ARG A 154 17.96 3.73 -6.14
N GLU A 155 18.72 2.88 -6.82
CA GLU A 155 19.38 1.68 -6.25
C GLU A 155 18.45 0.56 -5.72
N ARG A 156 17.13 0.73 -5.77
CA ARG A 156 16.13 -0.26 -5.30
C ARG A 156 14.99 -0.45 -6.31
N ASN A 157 15.34 -0.74 -7.57
CA ASN A 157 14.35 -0.95 -8.65
C ASN A 157 14.25 -2.41 -9.13
N ARG A 158 15.25 -3.25 -8.88
CA ARG A 158 15.30 -4.63 -9.38
C ARG A 158 14.48 -5.55 -8.49
N GLY A 159 13.54 -6.30 -9.07
CA GLY A 159 12.64 -7.17 -8.31
C GLY A 159 11.54 -6.41 -7.55
N VAL A 160 11.35 -5.12 -7.87
CA VAL A 160 10.43 -4.23 -7.15
C VAL A 160 9.35 -3.72 -8.10
N LEU A 161 8.09 -3.91 -7.72
CA LEU A 161 6.96 -3.23 -8.34
C LEU A 161 6.67 -1.93 -7.58
N HIS A 162 6.51 -0.83 -8.32
CA HIS A 162 6.35 0.50 -7.74
C HIS A 162 4.93 1.00 -8.02
N TRP A 163 4.19 1.29 -6.95
CA TRP A 163 2.81 1.73 -7.03
C TRP A 163 2.65 3.09 -6.36
N ALA A 164 2.18 4.09 -7.11
CA ALA A 164 2.01 5.44 -6.61
C ALA A 164 0.55 5.73 -6.21
N LEU A 165 0.36 6.31 -5.02
CA LEU A 165 -0.91 6.86 -4.60
C LEU A 165 -1.00 8.34 -4.99
N VAL A 166 -2.14 8.76 -5.52
CA VAL A 166 -2.44 10.19 -5.73
C VAL A 166 -3.05 10.75 -4.45
N PRO A 167 -2.39 11.68 -3.74
CA PRO A 167 -2.89 12.19 -2.48
C PRO A 167 -4.10 13.11 -2.67
N VAL A 168 -5.03 13.07 -1.71
CA VAL A 168 -6.10 14.09 -1.54
C VAL A 168 -5.67 15.25 -0.64
N VAL A 169 -4.57 15.07 0.11
CA VAL A 169 -3.88 16.13 0.86
C VAL A 169 -2.39 16.03 0.56
N ARG A 170 -1.75 17.15 0.20
CA ARG A 170 -0.32 17.15 -0.13
C ARG A 170 0.50 16.59 1.05
N VAL A 171 1.38 15.63 0.76
CA VAL A 171 2.32 15.09 1.74
C VAL A 171 3.42 16.11 2.04
N THR A 172 3.32 16.78 3.20
CA THR A 172 4.30 17.76 3.70
C THR A 172 4.95 17.34 5.02
N ARG A 173 4.46 16.27 5.64
CA ARG A 173 4.99 15.67 6.87
C ARG A 173 4.79 14.15 6.84
N MET A 174 5.43 13.45 7.77
CA MET A 174 5.03 12.09 8.09
C MET A 174 3.72 12.08 8.88
N GLY A 175 2.86 11.09 8.61
CA GLY A 175 1.57 10.92 9.26
C GLY A 175 1.02 9.51 9.07
N ARG A 176 -0.31 9.39 9.20
CA ARG A 176 -1.04 8.15 8.93
C ARG A 176 -1.50 8.09 7.48
N PHE A 177 -1.89 6.90 6.99
CA PHE A 177 -2.44 6.74 5.64
C PHE A 177 -3.65 7.68 5.41
N VAL A 178 -4.58 7.68 6.36
CA VAL A 178 -5.82 8.47 6.34
C VAL A 178 -5.60 9.98 6.36
N ASP A 179 -4.40 10.45 6.73
CA ASP A 179 -4.09 11.88 6.70
C ASP A 179 -3.95 12.39 5.24
N PHE A 180 -3.71 11.50 4.27
CA PHE A 180 -3.35 11.87 2.89
C PHE A 180 -4.16 11.16 1.81
N TYR A 181 -4.76 10.01 2.11
CA TYR A 181 -5.36 9.09 1.14
C TYR A 181 -6.76 8.66 1.58
N THR A 182 -7.55 8.21 0.61
CA THR A 182 -8.94 7.78 0.84
C THR A 182 -9.03 6.29 1.16
N GLU A 183 -10.17 5.90 1.73
CA GLU A 183 -10.47 4.48 1.99
C GLU A 183 -10.52 3.65 0.69
N ALA A 184 -11.05 4.21 -0.40
CA ALA A 184 -11.06 3.54 -1.71
C ALA A 184 -9.62 3.24 -2.20
N GLN A 185 -8.66 4.12 -1.91
CA GLN A 185 -7.25 3.86 -2.20
C GLN A 185 -6.67 2.74 -1.33
N ARG A 186 -7.07 2.66 -0.05
CA ARG A 186 -6.64 1.59 0.86
C ARG A 186 -7.05 0.23 0.32
N ILE A 187 -8.34 0.08 -0.01
CA ILE A 187 -8.93 -1.14 -0.58
C ILE A 187 -8.19 -1.52 -1.89
N SER A 188 -8.07 -0.58 -2.81
CA SER A 188 -7.41 -0.82 -4.11
C SER A 188 -5.93 -1.20 -3.98
N LEU A 189 -5.22 -0.66 -2.98
CA LEU A 189 -3.83 -1.03 -2.71
C LEU A 189 -3.72 -2.44 -2.13
N HIS A 190 -4.63 -2.86 -1.24
CA HIS A 190 -4.70 -4.25 -0.78
C HIS A 190 -4.94 -5.20 -1.94
N GLU A 191 -5.93 -4.92 -2.81
CA GLU A 191 -6.20 -5.74 -3.98
C GLU A 191 -4.99 -5.90 -4.91
N VAL A 192 -4.25 -4.81 -5.16
CA VAL A 192 -3.02 -4.84 -5.96
C VAL A 192 -1.97 -5.74 -5.34
N ILE A 193 -1.78 -5.63 -4.03
CA ILE A 193 -0.78 -6.42 -3.31
C ILE A 193 -1.17 -7.89 -3.32
N THR A 194 -2.45 -8.21 -3.13
CA THR A 194 -2.99 -9.57 -3.27
C THR A 194 -2.81 -10.13 -4.67
N GLU A 195 -3.12 -9.35 -5.71
CA GLU A 195 -2.92 -9.78 -7.11
C GLU A 195 -1.44 -10.11 -7.38
N ILE A 196 -0.53 -9.23 -6.94
CA ILE A 196 0.91 -9.42 -7.11
C ILE A 196 1.39 -10.63 -6.32
N ALA A 197 0.94 -10.80 -5.08
CA ALA A 197 1.28 -11.95 -4.26
C ALA A 197 0.83 -13.26 -4.93
N SER A 198 -0.34 -13.32 -5.58
CA SER A 198 -0.84 -14.52 -6.30
C SER A 198 -0.09 -14.89 -7.59
N ARG A 199 0.90 -14.07 -7.97
CA ARG A 199 1.69 -14.19 -9.20
C ARG A 199 3.20 -14.19 -8.94
N THR A 200 3.62 -14.02 -7.68
CA THR A 200 5.02 -13.83 -7.29
C THR A 200 5.30 -14.42 -5.91
N ARG A 201 6.57 -14.56 -5.53
CA ARG A 201 6.93 -14.83 -4.13
C ARG A 201 7.13 -13.51 -3.40
N LEU A 202 6.03 -12.79 -3.16
CA LEU A 202 6.07 -11.49 -2.50
C LEU A 202 6.53 -11.65 -1.04
N GLN A 203 7.64 -11.00 -0.71
CA GLN A 203 8.25 -11.06 0.62
C GLN A 203 8.07 -9.75 1.40
N ARG A 204 7.82 -8.64 0.69
CA ARG A 204 7.84 -7.32 1.30
C ARG A 204 6.91 -6.32 0.63
N VAL A 205 6.28 -5.49 1.46
CA VAL A 205 5.65 -4.24 1.07
C VAL A 205 6.36 -3.11 1.82
N SER A 206 6.82 -2.09 1.10
CA SER A 206 7.68 -1.04 1.64
C SER A 206 7.22 0.36 1.24
N GLY A 207 7.72 1.37 1.94
CA GLY A 207 7.65 2.77 1.51
C GLY A 207 8.95 3.20 0.85
N HIS A 208 8.93 4.25 0.01
CA HIS A 208 10.18 4.86 -0.48
C HIS A 208 11.04 5.39 0.69
N ASN A 209 10.40 5.86 1.77
CA ASN A 209 11.02 6.30 3.01
C ASN A 209 11.75 5.20 3.79
N ASP A 210 11.63 3.92 3.40
CA ASP A 210 12.45 2.84 3.94
C ASP A 210 13.88 2.85 3.39
N TYR A 211 14.09 3.44 2.21
CA TYR A 211 15.34 3.36 1.46
C TYR A 211 15.98 4.73 1.18
N ALA A 212 15.27 5.82 1.45
CA ALA A 212 15.78 7.17 1.27
C ALA A 212 15.19 8.13 2.32
N PRO A 213 15.93 9.18 2.73
CA PRO A 213 15.45 10.18 3.70
C PRO A 213 14.42 11.11 3.05
N LYS A 214 13.20 10.60 2.83
CA LYS A 214 12.13 11.26 2.10
C LYS A 214 10.82 11.02 2.82
N LEU A 215 9.83 11.89 2.61
CA LEU A 215 8.50 11.70 3.21
C LEU A 215 7.69 10.60 2.51
N CYS A 216 7.96 10.31 1.24
CA CYS A 216 7.18 9.39 0.40
C CYS A 216 7.06 7.97 1.02
N PRO A 217 5.85 7.38 1.18
CA PRO A 217 4.55 7.83 0.66
C PRO A 217 3.74 8.75 1.60
N GLY A 218 4.31 9.29 2.67
CA GLY A 218 3.65 10.17 3.65
C GLY A 218 3.30 9.46 4.95
N PHE A 219 3.35 8.13 4.96
CA PHE A 219 3.20 7.29 6.15
C PHE A 219 4.27 6.19 6.15
N LYS A 220 4.49 5.56 7.31
CA LYS A 220 5.39 4.40 7.41
C LYS A 220 4.64 3.15 6.96
N VAL A 221 5.14 2.49 5.92
CA VAL A 221 4.57 1.22 5.46
C VAL A 221 5.06 0.10 6.36
N ILE A 222 4.14 -0.56 7.06
CA ILE A 222 4.43 -1.74 7.88
C ILE A 222 4.05 -2.98 7.06
N SER A 223 5.05 -3.68 6.54
CA SER A 223 4.86 -4.75 5.54
C SER A 223 3.82 -5.80 5.94
N SER A 224 3.75 -6.21 7.20
CA SER A 224 2.79 -7.22 7.66
C SER A 224 1.35 -6.77 7.48
N GLY A 225 1.02 -5.52 7.82
CA GLY A 225 -0.34 -4.99 7.72
C GLY A 225 -0.89 -4.92 6.29
N TRP A 226 -0.03 -5.02 5.27
CA TRP A 226 -0.45 -5.05 3.86
C TRP A 226 -0.38 -6.43 3.22
N MET A 227 0.46 -7.32 3.76
CA MET A 227 0.60 -8.70 3.26
C MET A 227 -0.40 -9.68 3.88
N GLU A 228 -0.99 -9.34 5.02
CA GLU A 228 -1.94 -10.21 5.73
C GLU A 228 -3.17 -10.52 4.86
N SER A 229 -3.78 -9.51 4.23
CA SER A 229 -4.92 -9.68 3.30
C SER A 229 -4.56 -10.44 2.01
N ALA A 230 -3.29 -10.46 1.62
CA ALA A 230 -2.82 -11.15 0.42
C ALA A 230 -2.65 -12.65 0.61
N ARG A 231 -2.61 -13.13 1.85
CA ARG A 231 -2.42 -14.55 2.20
C ARG A 231 -3.74 -15.30 2.46
N VAL A 232 -4.86 -14.60 2.41
CA VAL A 232 -6.22 -15.15 2.67
C VAL A 232 -7.04 -15.33 1.39
N ALA A 233 -6.48 -14.98 0.23
CA ALA A 233 -7.16 -15.01 -1.07
C ALA A 233 -6.70 -16.18 -1.96
#